data_AF-A0A6B8RM21-F1
#
_entry.id   AF-A0A6B8RM21-F1
#
_cell.length_a   1.000
_cell.length_b   1.000
_cell.length_c   1.000
_cell.angle_alpha   90.00
_cell.angle_beta   90.00
_cell.angle_gamma   90.00
#
_symmetry.space_group_name_H-M   'P 1'
#
loop_
_entity.id
_entity.type
_entity.pdbx_description
1 polymer ?
#
loop_
_entity_poly.entity_id
_entity_poly.type
_entity_poly.pdbx_seq_one_letter_code
_entity_poly.pdbx_strand_id
1 'polypeptide(L)'
;MEPGLTLQMDNRDINAFREALSKCGILEWDKEYIDPDTIDGTQWSLDIELEDRSIHIHGSNAYPKEWKRFCKVIQVLTGKPFS
;
A
#
# COMPACT_ATOMS: atom_id res chain seq x y z
N MET A 1 -17.15 1.98 12.50
CA MET A 1 -15.70 1.73 12.34
C MET A 1 -15.59 0.26 12.00
N GLU A 2 -15.19 -0.07 10.78
CA GLU A 2 -14.98 -1.47 10.38
C GLU A 2 -13.88 -2.08 11.28
N PRO A 3 -14.04 -3.31 11.79
CA PRO A 3 -12.99 -3.95 12.57
C PRO A 3 -11.75 -4.16 11.69
N GLY A 4 -10.57 -3.89 12.25
CA GLY A 4 -9.30 -4.15 11.57
C GLY A 4 -9.19 -5.62 11.16
N LEU A 5 -8.65 -5.88 9.96
CA LEU A 5 -8.38 -7.24 9.50
C LEU A 5 -7.08 -7.73 10.14
N THR A 6 -7.20 -8.74 11.00
CA THR A 6 -6.03 -9.45 11.56
C THR A 6 -5.88 -10.79 10.85
N LEU A 7 -4.69 -11.04 10.30
CA LEU A 7 -4.36 -12.28 9.58
C LEU A 7 -3.26 -13.03 10.35
N GLN A 8 -3.44 -14.33 10.55
CA GLN A 8 -2.37 -15.21 11.03
C GLN A 8 -1.69 -15.86 9.83
N MET A 9 -0.37 -15.75 9.78
CA MET A 9 0.47 -16.27 8.70
C MET A 9 1.67 -16.99 9.29
N ASP A 10 2.16 -18.01 8.60
CA ASP A 10 3.42 -18.64 8.96
C ASP A 10 4.62 -17.81 8.49
N ASN A 11 5.83 -18.19 8.94
CA ASN A 11 7.05 -17.46 8.59
C ASN A 11 7.35 -17.47 7.07
N ARG A 12 6.95 -18.51 6.33
CA ARG A 12 7.18 -18.59 4.89
C ARG A 12 6.29 -17.58 4.17
N ASP A 13 5.02 -17.52 4.53
CA ASP A 13 4.05 -16.61 3.94
C ASP A 13 4.40 -15.14 4.26
N ILE A 14 4.82 -14.86 5.51
CA ILE A 14 5.30 -13.54 5.91
C ILE A 14 6.53 -13.14 5.10
N ASN A 15 7.50 -14.04 4.91
CA ASN A 15 8.71 -13.73 4.15
C ASN A 15 8.40 -13.48 2.67
N ALA A 16 7.54 -14.29 2.06
CA ALA A 16 7.09 -14.09 0.68
C ALA A 16 6.37 -12.75 0.51
N PHE A 17 5.55 -12.36 1.50
CA PHE A 17 4.88 -11.07 1.52
C PHE A 17 5.89 -9.90 1.62
N ARG A 18 6.87 -9.99 2.54
CA ARG A 18 7.93 -8.97 2.68
C ARG A 18 8.73 -8.81 1.40
N GLU A 19 9.07 -9.90 0.73
CA GLU A 19 9.77 -9.86 -0.56
C GLU A 19 8.90 -9.22 -1.65
N ALA A 20 7.60 -9.56 -1.70
CA ALA A 20 6.67 -8.99 -2.67
C ALA A 20 6.52 -7.47 -2.50
N LEU A 21 6.40 -6.99 -1.25
CA LEU A 21 6.38 -5.57 -0.90
C LEU A 21 7.70 -4.86 -1.21
N SER A 22 8.84 -5.48 -0.90
CA SER A 22 10.15 -4.92 -1.21
C SER A 22 10.31 -4.65 -2.70
N LYS A 23 9.85 -5.57 -3.56
CA LYS A 23 9.83 -5.40 -5.01
C LYS A 23 8.89 -4.29 -5.51
N CYS A 24 8.00 -3.75 -4.68
CA CYS A 24 7.20 -2.56 -5.02
C CYS A 24 7.93 -1.25 -4.72
N GLY A 25 9.09 -1.29 -4.03
CA GLY A 25 9.88 -0.09 -3.73
C GLY A 25 9.16 0.91 -2.83
N ILE A 26 8.22 0.47 -1.98
CA ILE A 26 7.32 1.37 -1.21
C ILE A 26 8.06 2.36 -0.31
N LEU A 27 9.28 2.04 0.12
CA LEU A 27 10.11 2.91 0.96
C LEU A 27 10.83 4.01 0.16
N GLU A 28 10.82 3.90 -1.17
CA GLU A 28 11.44 4.84 -2.12
C GLU A 28 10.39 5.71 -2.84
N TRP A 29 9.11 5.51 -2.56
CA TRP A 29 8.05 6.33 -3.12
C TRP A 29 8.14 7.76 -2.58
N ASP A 30 7.74 8.72 -3.40
CA ASP A 30 7.53 10.09 -2.98
C ASP A 30 6.41 10.14 -1.93
N LYS A 31 6.45 11.14 -1.06
CA LYS A 31 5.45 11.27 0.02
C LYS A 31 4.08 11.73 -0.49
N GLU A 32 4.05 12.37 -1.66
CA GLU A 32 2.86 13.02 -2.20
C GLU A 32 2.75 12.78 -3.73
N TYR A 33 1.56 12.37 -4.18
CA TYR A 33 1.21 12.20 -5.59
C TYR A 33 -0.11 12.92 -5.90
N ILE A 34 -0.07 14.12 -6.47
CA ILE A 34 -1.27 14.93 -6.77
C ILE A 34 -1.40 15.16 -8.27
N ASP A 35 -2.54 14.75 -8.83
CA ASP A 35 -3.04 15.24 -10.12
C ASP A 35 -4.12 16.30 -9.84
N PRO A 36 -3.85 17.60 -10.11
CA PRO A 36 -4.75 18.70 -9.81
C PRO A 36 -5.89 18.86 -10.83
N ASP A 37 -5.81 18.20 -11.99
CA ASP A 37 -6.76 18.40 -13.09
C ASP A 37 -8.04 17.55 -12.92
N THR A 38 -8.05 16.66 -11.93
CA THR A 38 -9.17 15.77 -11.62
C THR A 38 -9.93 16.26 -10.38
N ILE A 39 -11.16 16.73 -10.58
CA ILE A 39 -12.00 17.35 -9.52
C ILE A 39 -12.72 16.30 -8.66
N ASP A 40 -13.24 15.24 -9.28
CA ASP A 40 -13.88 14.12 -8.60
C ASP A 40 -13.12 12.84 -8.93
N GLY A 41 -12.38 12.31 -7.97
CA GLY A 41 -11.63 11.09 -8.17
C GLY A 41 -11.17 10.44 -6.88
N THR A 42 -10.11 9.66 -6.95
CA THR A 42 -9.68 8.78 -5.87
C THR A 42 -8.62 9.44 -5.01
N GLN A 43 -8.90 9.48 -3.71
CA GLN A 43 -7.91 9.78 -2.67
C GLN A 43 -7.40 8.47 -2.08
N TRP A 44 -6.11 8.42 -1.77
CA TRP A 44 -5.51 7.27 -1.11
C TRP A 44 -4.43 7.71 -0.13
N SER A 45 -4.24 6.91 0.91
CA SER A 45 -3.12 7.05 1.84
C SER A 45 -2.55 5.68 2.18
N LEU A 46 -1.26 5.67 2.51
CA LEU A 46 -0.53 4.52 2.98
C LEU A 46 0.31 4.93 4.18
N ASP A 47 -0.03 4.35 5.32
CA ASP A 47 0.72 4.48 6.57
C ASP A 47 1.52 3.20 6.81
N ILE A 48 2.84 3.33 6.91
CA ILE A 48 3.77 2.23 7.16
C ILE A 48 4.43 2.47 8.50
N GLU A 49 4.11 1.62 9.48
CA GLU A 49 4.77 1.60 10.78
C GLU A 49 5.91 0.58 10.76
N LEU A 50 7.14 1.08 10.93
CA LEU A 50 8.34 0.29 11.14
C LEU A 50 8.81 0.48 12.59
N GLU A 51 9.72 -0.38 13.04
CA GLU A 51 10.23 -0.31 14.42
C GLU A 51 10.89 1.04 14.76
N ASP A 52 11.57 1.66 13.78
CA ASP A 52 12.36 2.88 13.95
C ASP A 52 11.69 4.14 13.38
N ARG A 53 10.67 4.00 12.53
CA ARG A 53 10.05 5.13 11.83
C ARG A 53 8.65 4.81 11.31
N SER A 54 7.86 5.87 11.18
CA SER A 54 6.56 5.85 10.49
C SER A 54 6.69 6.60 9.17
N ILE A 55 6.11 6.06 8.10
CA ILE A 55 6.10 6.66 6.78
C ILE A 55 4.65 6.89 6.38
N HIS A 56 4.31 8.13 6.10
CA HIS A 56 3.02 8.52 5.54
C HIS A 56 3.23 8.91 4.07
N ILE A 57 2.46 8.28 3.18
CA ILE A 57 2.41 8.54 1.74
C ILE A 57 0.96 8.74 1.36
N HIS A 58 0.67 9.74 0.53
CA HIS A 58 -0.69 9.97 0.05
C HIS A 58 -0.73 10.41 -1.40
N GLY A 59 -1.93 10.33 -1.98
CA GLY A 59 -2.16 10.88 -3.29
C GLY A 59 -3.63 11.16 -3.60
N SER A 60 -3.80 12.02 -4.60
CA SER A 60 -5.06 12.47 -5.17
C SER A 60 -4.95 12.26 -6.67
N ASN A 61 -5.60 11.22 -7.21
CA ASN A 61 -5.65 10.90 -8.64
C ASN A 61 -4.30 10.58 -9.34
N ALA A 62 -3.17 10.78 -8.66
CA ALA A 62 -1.86 10.33 -9.10
C ALA A 62 -1.35 9.19 -8.22
N TYR A 63 -0.50 8.34 -8.81
CA TYR A 63 -0.06 7.10 -8.19
C TYR A 63 1.41 6.80 -8.53
N PRO A 64 2.16 6.15 -7.64
CA PRO A 64 3.47 5.63 -7.96
C PRO A 64 3.40 4.61 -9.10
N LYS A 65 4.51 4.49 -9.84
CA LYS A 65 4.63 3.55 -10.97
C LYS A 65 4.23 2.11 -10.61
N GLU A 66 4.59 1.66 -9.40
CA GLU A 66 4.34 0.31 -8.92
C GLU A 66 2.99 0.14 -8.19
N TRP A 67 2.11 1.15 -8.21
CA TRP A 67 0.84 1.13 -7.48
C TRP A 67 -0.02 -0.09 -7.77
N LYS A 68 -0.21 -0.44 -9.04
CA LYS A 68 -0.99 -1.63 -9.44
C LYS A 68 -0.40 -2.92 -8.89
N ARG A 69 0.93 -3.00 -8.82
CA ARG A 69 1.64 -4.16 -8.26
C ARG A 69 1.40 -4.26 -6.76
N PHE A 70 1.48 -3.14 -6.05
CA PHE A 70 1.16 -3.04 -4.63
C PHE A 70 -0.29 -3.47 -4.34
N CYS A 71 -1.29 -2.90 -5.02
CA CYS A 71 -2.69 -3.27 -4.84
C CYS A 71 -2.92 -4.78 -5.01
N LYS A 72 -2.28 -5.39 -6.01
CA LYS A 72 -2.38 -6.84 -6.23
C LYS A 72 -1.77 -7.66 -5.09
N VAL A 73 -0.62 -7.24 -4.55
CA VAL A 73 -0.01 -7.90 -3.38
C VAL A 73 -0.94 -7.82 -2.17
N ILE A 74 -1.55 -6.66 -1.90
CA ILE A 74 -2.49 -6.49 -0.79
C ILE A 74 -3.77 -7.30 -1.01
N GLN A 75 -4.30 -7.36 -2.24
CA GLN A 75 -5.47 -8.17 -2.56
C GLN A 75 -5.20 -9.67 -2.34
N VAL A 76 -4.04 -10.17 -2.76
CA VAL A 76 -3.64 -11.56 -2.51
C VAL A 76 -3.54 -11.84 -1.02
N LEU A 77 -2.96 -10.92 -0.25
CA LEU A 77 -2.81 -11.07 1.20
C LEU A 77 -4.15 -11.09 1.94
N THR A 78 -5.03 -10.14 1.61
CA THR A 78 -6.27 -9.91 2.35
C THR A 78 -7.44 -10.74 1.85
N GLY A 79 -7.34 -11.30 0.64
CA GLY A 79 -8.45 -11.94 -0.06
C GLY A 79 -9.58 -10.97 -0.45
N LYS A 80 -9.35 -9.66 -0.30
CA LYS A 80 -10.34 -8.61 -0.57
C LYS A 80 -9.89 -7.76 -1.77
N PRO A 81 -10.80 -7.33 -2.65
CA PRO A 81 -10.47 -6.38 -3.70
C PRO A 81 -9.94 -5.08 -3.08
N PHE A 82 -8.91 -4.52 -3.71
CA PHE A 82 -8.41 -3.18 -3.40
C PHE A 82 -9.15 -2.21 -4.35
N SER A 83 -10.14 -1.49 -3.82
CA SER A 83 -11.04 -0.61 -4.57
C SER A 83 -10.85 0.85 -4.21
#